data_AF-G8NQD2-F1
#
_entry.id   AF-G8NQD2-F1
#
_cell.length_a   1.000
_cell.length_b   1.000
_cell.length_c   1.000
_cell.angle_alpha   90.00
_cell.angle_beta   90.00
_cell.angle_gamma   90.00
#
_symmetry.space_group_name_H-M   'P 1'
#
loop_
_entity.id
_entity.type
_entity.pdbx_description
1 polymer ?
#
loop_
_entity_poly.entity_id
_entity_poly.type
_entity_poly.pdbx_seq_one_letter_code
_entity_poly.pdbx_strand_id
1 'polypeptide(L)'
;MQIRRNHEESGFTLIELLIVMSIILILATLAIPAMQKTVKKANETSAISSLRDLNAQEGTYSSTYPTHGFSCTLAAMGGKADAGAPTAEAAQLIPEDLATGNKAGYTFAITNCTKVTVNNQDQYTGYQITAVPNTVGKTGDRGFCTDGNEIHYDPKGGTNCTDLLQ
;
A
#
# COMPACT_ATOMS: atom_id res chain seq x y z
N MET A 1 -63.82 24.37 -27.81
CA MET A 1 -63.85 24.05 -26.36
C MET A 1 -62.51 23.41 -26.02
N GLN A 2 -61.56 24.16 -25.45
CA GLN A 2 -60.22 23.64 -25.14
C GLN A 2 -60.17 23.24 -23.66
N ILE A 3 -60.01 21.94 -23.41
CA ILE A 3 -59.84 21.37 -22.08
C ILE A 3 -58.42 21.72 -21.62
N ARG A 4 -58.30 22.69 -20.70
CA ARG A 4 -57.04 22.96 -20.02
C ARG A 4 -56.78 21.82 -19.02
N ARG A 5 -55.79 20.97 -19.30
CA ARG A 5 -55.23 20.04 -18.31
C ARG A 5 -54.51 20.87 -17.26
N ASN A 6 -55.02 20.90 -16.03
CA ASN A 6 -54.24 21.35 -14.88
C ASN A 6 -53.12 20.34 -14.67
N HIS A 7 -51.88 20.82 -14.72
CA HIS A 7 -50.72 20.05 -14.31
C HIS A 7 -50.69 20.11 -12.78
N GLU A 8 -50.96 18.99 -12.12
CA GLU A 8 -50.82 18.89 -10.67
C GLU A 8 -49.33 18.92 -10.33
N GLU A 9 -48.82 20.08 -9.92
CA GLU A 9 -47.48 20.19 -9.37
C GLU A 9 -47.43 19.42 -8.05
N SER A 10 -46.93 18.18 -8.12
CA SER A 10 -46.67 17.35 -6.95
C SER A 10 -45.42 17.87 -6.25
N GLY A 11 -45.61 18.75 -5.26
CA GLY A 11 -44.54 19.25 -4.42
C GLY A 11 -44.11 18.21 -3.37
N PHE A 12 -42.81 18.00 -3.22
CA PHE A 12 -42.23 17.18 -2.16
C PHE A 12 -42.39 17.89 -0.81
N THR A 13 -42.94 17.23 0.20
CA THR A 13 -43.13 17.87 1.51
C THR A 13 -41.81 17.92 2.29
N LEU A 14 -41.63 18.94 3.14
CA LEU A 14 -40.47 19.02 4.04
C LEU A 14 -40.41 17.82 5.00
N ILE A 15 -41.56 17.30 5.42
CA ILE A 15 -41.62 16.16 6.33
C ILE A 15 -41.20 14.86 5.64
N GLU A 16 -41.54 14.65 4.36
CA GLU A 16 -41.03 13.53 3.57
C GLU A 16 -39.50 13.59 3.45
N LEU A 17 -38.93 14.78 3.22
CA LEU A 17 -37.48 14.93 3.15
C LEU A 17 -36.82 14.61 4.49
N LEU A 18 -37.39 15.07 5.60
CA LEU A 18 -36.85 14.80 6.94
C LEU A 18 -36.87 13.30 7.29
N ILE A 19 -37.94 12.58 6.94
CA ILE A 19 -38.01 11.14 7.17
C ILE A 19 -36.98 10.40 6.31
N VAL A 20 -36.85 10.77 5.03
CA VAL A 20 -35.87 10.16 4.12
C VAL A 20 -34.43 10.40 4.61
N MET A 21 -34.08 11.63 5.00
CA MET A 21 -32.75 11.92 5.53
C MET A 21 -32.48 11.17 6.84
N SER A 22 -33.48 11.06 7.71
CA SER A 22 -33.36 10.31 8.97
C SER A 22 -33.02 8.83 8.73
N ILE A 23 -33.70 8.18 7.76
CA ILE A 23 -33.44 6.78 7.40
C ILE A 23 -32.03 6.62 6.80
N ILE A 24 -31.62 7.54 5.90
CA ILE A 24 -30.28 7.51 5.29
C ILE A 24 -29.18 7.60 6.36
N LEU A 25 -29.34 8.47 7.36
CA LEU A 25 -28.35 8.64 8.44
C LEU A 25 -28.23 7.39 9.32
N ILE A 26 -29.34 6.71 9.62
CA ILE A 26 -29.33 5.44 10.36
C ILE A 26 -28.57 4.37 9.57
N LEU A 27 -28.86 4.22 8.27
CA LEU A 27 -28.19 3.24 7.41
C LEU A 27 -26.69 3.56 7.25
N ALA A 28 -26.33 4.82 7.06
CA ALA A 28 -24.94 5.26 6.92
C ALA A 28 -24.11 4.92 8.18
N THR A 29 -24.69 5.09 9.37
CA THR A 29 -24.00 4.79 10.65
C THR A 29 -23.64 3.31 10.77
N LEU A 30 -24.48 2.40 10.27
CA LEU A 30 -24.20 0.96 10.27
C LEU A 30 -23.22 0.54 9.17
N ALA A 31 -23.22 1.23 8.03
CA ALA A 31 -22.40 0.88 6.87
C ALA A 31 -20.90 1.20 7.05
N ILE A 32 -20.58 2.37 7.63
CA ILE A 32 -19.19 2.85 7.81
C ILE A 32 -18.26 1.82 8.50
N PRO A 33 -18.60 1.25 9.67
CA PRO A 33 -17.71 0.32 10.36
C PRO A 33 -17.47 -0.98 9.57
N ALA A 34 -18.48 -1.45 8.81
CA ALA A 34 -18.32 -2.63 7.95
C ALA A 34 -17.37 -2.34 6.79
N MET A 35 -17.51 -1.18 6.14
CA MET A 35 -16.60 -0.76 5.05
C MET A 35 -15.16 -0.61 5.53
N GLN A 36 -14.92 -0.08 6.73
CA GLN A 36 -13.58 0.05 7.30
C GLN A 36 -12.85 -1.30 7.42
N LYS A 37 -13.55 -2.36 7.85
CA LYS A 37 -12.95 -3.71 7.94
C LYS A 37 -12.54 -4.24 6.57
N THR A 38 -13.39 -4.05 5.56
CA THR A 38 -13.10 -4.48 4.18
C THR A 38 -11.92 -3.72 3.58
N VAL A 39 -11.88 -2.39 3.75
CA VAL A 39 -10.78 -1.56 3.27
C VAL A 39 -9.46 -1.95 3.95
N LYS A 40 -9.45 -2.16 5.28
CA LYS A 40 -8.26 -2.66 5.98
C LYS A 40 -7.77 -3.97 5.37
N LYS A 41 -8.66 -4.95 5.18
CA LYS A 41 -8.26 -6.25 4.59
C LYS A 41 -7.71 -6.12 3.16
N ALA A 42 -8.29 -5.22 2.37
CA ALA A 42 -7.80 -4.91 1.03
C ALA A 42 -6.39 -4.29 1.08
N ASN A 43 -6.16 -3.35 2.01
CA ASN A 43 -4.85 -2.74 2.24
C ASN A 43 -3.81 -3.78 2.67
N GLU A 44 -4.13 -4.66 3.61
CA GLU A 44 -3.22 -5.74 4.03
C GLU A 44 -2.86 -6.66 2.85
N THR A 45 -3.86 -7.02 2.04
CA THR A 45 -3.66 -7.84 0.84
C THR A 45 -2.72 -7.14 -0.16
N SER A 46 -2.93 -5.84 -0.38
CA SER A 46 -2.06 -5.03 -1.23
C SER A 46 -0.65 -4.92 -0.66
N ALA A 47 -0.50 -4.84 0.66
CA ALA A 47 0.80 -4.78 1.31
C ALA A 47 1.59 -6.08 1.10
N ILE A 48 0.93 -7.22 1.30
CA ILE A 48 1.52 -8.54 1.09
C ILE A 48 1.91 -8.74 -0.38
N SER A 49 1.06 -8.36 -1.34
CA SER A 49 1.41 -8.47 -2.77
C SER A 49 2.60 -7.58 -3.12
N SER A 50 2.61 -6.34 -2.63
CA SER A 50 3.72 -5.42 -2.87
C SER A 50 5.03 -5.89 -2.23
N LEU A 51 5.02 -6.54 -1.07
CA LEU A 51 6.22 -7.16 -0.52
C LEU A 51 6.77 -8.27 -1.41
N ARG A 52 5.90 -9.11 -1.99
CA ARG A 52 6.34 -10.15 -2.94
C ARG A 52 6.92 -9.54 -4.20
N ASP A 53 6.28 -8.50 -4.73
CA ASP A 53 6.77 -7.78 -5.90
C ASP A 53 8.13 -7.14 -5.61
N LEU A 54 8.31 -6.49 -4.45
CA LEU A 54 9.57 -5.88 -4.05
C LEU A 54 10.69 -6.92 -3.91
N ASN A 55 10.44 -8.08 -3.27
CA ASN A 55 11.43 -9.16 -3.20
C ASN A 55 11.83 -9.68 -4.59
N ALA A 56 10.86 -9.83 -5.51
CA ALA A 56 11.16 -10.22 -6.87
C ALA A 56 12.02 -9.17 -7.59
N GLN A 57 11.72 -7.89 -7.38
CA GLN A 57 12.52 -6.80 -7.97
C GLN A 57 13.90 -6.65 -7.33
N GLU A 58 14.10 -7.00 -6.06
CA GLU A 58 15.43 -7.09 -5.45
C GLU A 58 16.29 -8.15 -6.16
N GLY A 59 15.71 -9.30 -6.51
CA GLY A 59 16.39 -10.32 -7.31
C GLY A 59 16.78 -9.83 -8.71
N THR A 60 15.87 -9.10 -9.37
CA THR A 60 16.16 -8.44 -10.66
C THR A 60 17.27 -7.40 -10.51
N TYR A 61 17.16 -6.52 -9.52
CA TYR A 61 18.12 -5.45 -9.24
C TYR A 61 19.53 -6.01 -9.03
N SER A 62 19.68 -7.04 -8.19
CA SER A 62 20.97 -7.67 -7.96
C SER A 62 21.55 -8.36 -9.20
N SER A 63 20.70 -8.83 -10.12
CA SER A 63 21.14 -9.43 -11.39
C SER A 63 21.56 -8.36 -12.40
N THR A 64 20.89 -7.21 -12.41
CA THR A 64 21.19 -6.07 -13.28
C THR A 64 22.41 -5.28 -12.82
N TYR A 65 22.60 -5.12 -11.50
CA TYR A 65 23.67 -4.34 -10.89
C TYR A 65 24.53 -5.20 -9.94
N PRO A 66 25.25 -6.21 -10.45
CA PRO A 66 25.95 -7.19 -9.61
C PRO A 66 27.04 -6.58 -8.71
N THR A 67 27.60 -5.43 -9.08
CA THR A 67 28.57 -4.69 -8.25
C THR A 67 27.94 -4.02 -7.04
N HIS A 68 26.62 -3.76 -7.07
CA HIS A 68 25.86 -3.20 -5.96
C HIS A 68 25.17 -4.28 -5.12
N GLY A 69 24.91 -5.46 -5.70
CA GLY A 69 24.14 -6.52 -5.04
C GLY A 69 22.67 -6.09 -4.91
N PHE A 70 22.06 -6.31 -3.76
CA PHE A 70 20.69 -5.86 -3.48
C PHE A 70 20.59 -4.33 -3.32
N SER A 71 19.38 -3.79 -3.41
CA SER A 71 19.14 -2.41 -3.03
C SER A 71 18.93 -2.30 -1.53
N CYS A 72 19.38 -1.18 -0.94
CA CYS A 72 19.07 -0.82 0.44
C CYS A 72 18.07 0.33 0.54
N THR A 73 17.53 0.80 -0.60
CA THR A 73 16.53 1.87 -0.62
C THR A 73 15.49 1.63 -1.71
N LEU A 74 14.23 1.97 -1.42
CA LEU A 74 13.15 1.87 -2.42
C LEU A 74 13.37 2.85 -3.58
N ALA A 75 13.97 4.01 -3.32
CA ALA A 75 14.27 5.00 -4.34
C ALA A 75 15.23 4.45 -5.42
N ALA A 76 16.25 3.69 -5.02
CA ALA A 76 17.22 3.09 -5.95
C ALA A 76 16.58 2.04 -6.89
N MET A 77 15.59 1.30 -6.42
CA MET A 77 14.80 0.40 -7.29
C MET A 77 13.78 1.15 -8.15
N GLY A 78 13.34 2.32 -7.69
CA GLY A 78 12.40 3.18 -8.38
C GLY A 78 13.07 4.06 -9.43
N GLY A 79 12.43 5.20 -9.72
CA GLY A 79 12.88 6.14 -10.73
C GLY A 79 11.73 6.51 -11.66
N LYS A 80 11.77 7.74 -12.19
CA LYS A 80 10.79 8.21 -13.16
C LYS A 80 11.15 7.67 -14.53
N ALA A 81 10.19 7.10 -15.27
CA ALA A 81 10.41 6.52 -16.59
C ALA A 81 10.93 7.54 -17.62
N ASP A 82 10.71 8.82 -17.39
CA ASP A 82 11.15 9.95 -18.21
C ASP A 82 12.47 10.60 -17.72
N ALA A 83 13.06 10.11 -16.62
CA ALA A 83 14.28 10.67 -16.03
C ALA A 83 15.58 10.24 -16.75
N GLY A 84 15.49 9.37 -17.75
CA GLY A 84 16.65 8.87 -18.51
C GLY A 84 16.78 7.34 -18.46
N ALA A 85 17.94 6.83 -18.88
CA ALA A 85 18.23 5.40 -18.83
C ALA A 85 18.38 4.91 -17.38
N PRO A 86 17.91 3.69 -17.05
CA PRO A 86 18.04 3.12 -15.70
C PRO A 86 19.48 3.04 -15.19
N THR A 87 19.69 3.46 -13.93
CA THR A 87 20.98 3.32 -13.20
C THR A 87 20.76 2.60 -11.88
N ALA A 88 21.84 2.24 -11.17
CA ALA A 88 21.72 1.59 -9.85
C ALA A 88 20.97 2.48 -8.83
N GLU A 89 21.03 3.80 -8.97
CA GLU A 89 20.35 4.76 -8.10
C GLU A 89 18.92 5.09 -8.56
N ALA A 90 18.52 4.62 -9.74
CA ALA A 90 17.20 4.83 -10.35
C ALA A 90 16.90 3.71 -11.37
N ALA A 91 16.71 2.49 -10.88
CA ALA A 91 16.60 1.28 -11.70
C ALA A 91 15.28 1.15 -12.48
N GLN A 92 14.27 1.95 -12.14
CA GLN A 92 12.94 1.96 -12.76
C GLN A 92 12.24 0.58 -12.74
N LEU A 93 12.53 -0.25 -11.73
CA LEU A 93 12.00 -1.60 -11.57
C LEU A 93 10.65 -1.64 -10.85
N ILE A 94 10.38 -0.64 -10.02
CA ILE A 94 9.15 -0.53 -9.23
C ILE A 94 8.39 0.76 -9.57
N PRO A 95 7.04 0.77 -9.42
CA PRO A 95 6.25 1.97 -9.63
C PRO A 95 6.57 3.08 -8.61
N GLU A 96 6.29 4.33 -9.00
CA GLU A 96 6.62 5.53 -8.22
C GLU A 96 5.99 5.52 -6.82
N ASP A 97 4.78 4.97 -6.66
CA ASP A 97 4.13 4.89 -5.35
C ASP A 97 4.90 3.99 -4.36
N LEU A 98 5.38 2.83 -4.80
CA LEU A 98 6.27 1.98 -4.00
C LEU A 98 7.65 2.60 -3.81
N ALA A 99 8.20 3.31 -4.80
CA ALA A 99 9.49 3.99 -4.67
C ALA A 99 9.48 5.08 -3.58
N THR A 100 8.33 5.75 -3.38
CA THR A 100 8.13 6.70 -2.27
C THR A 100 7.88 6.04 -0.91
N GLY A 101 7.78 4.71 -0.89
CA GLY A 101 7.52 3.94 0.32
C GLY A 101 6.09 4.02 0.83
N ASN A 102 5.10 4.44 0.04
CA ASN A 102 3.71 4.55 0.50
C ASN A 102 2.73 3.98 -0.53
N LYS A 103 1.96 2.97 -0.13
CA LYS A 103 0.94 2.37 -0.99
C LYS A 103 -0.20 1.79 -0.16
N ALA A 104 -1.45 2.02 -0.58
CA ALA A 104 -2.65 1.45 0.02
C ALA A 104 -2.72 1.59 1.56
N GLY A 105 -2.28 2.73 2.11
CA GLY A 105 -2.31 2.98 3.56
C GLY A 105 -1.22 2.25 4.37
N TYR A 106 -0.21 1.72 3.69
CA TYR A 106 0.98 1.11 4.27
C TYR A 106 2.25 1.88 3.88
N THR A 107 3.19 1.96 4.83
CA THR A 107 4.55 2.47 4.64
C THR A 107 5.50 1.30 4.44
N PHE A 108 6.25 1.33 3.35
CA PHE A 108 7.25 0.36 2.97
C PHE A 108 8.65 0.93 3.23
N ALA A 109 9.55 0.08 3.69
CA ALA A 109 10.95 0.42 3.85
C ALA A 109 11.84 -0.80 3.65
N ILE A 110 13.03 -0.56 3.11
CA ILE A 110 14.13 -1.53 3.17
C ILE A 110 15.00 -1.17 4.37
N THR A 111 15.30 -2.16 5.19
CA THR A 111 15.98 -2.02 6.47
C THR A 111 16.94 -3.19 6.66
N ASN A 112 17.72 -3.17 7.75
CA ASN A 112 18.63 -4.26 8.13
C ASN A 112 19.56 -4.73 6.99
N CYS A 113 19.97 -3.79 6.13
CA CYS A 113 20.84 -4.12 5.01
C CYS A 113 22.22 -4.52 5.52
N THR A 114 22.73 -5.64 5.01
CA THR A 114 24.10 -6.09 5.25
C THR A 114 24.91 -5.87 3.98
N LYS A 115 26.19 -5.49 4.12
CA LYS A 115 27.05 -5.17 2.99
C LYS A 115 28.46 -5.69 3.18
N VAL A 116 29.11 -5.96 2.06
CA VAL A 116 30.55 -6.17 1.95
C VAL A 116 31.13 -5.10 1.06
N THR A 117 32.30 -4.57 1.42
CA THR A 117 32.99 -3.57 0.57
C THR A 117 34.01 -4.31 -0.30
N VAL A 118 33.81 -4.27 -1.61
CA VAL A 118 34.69 -4.89 -2.61
C VAL A 118 35.24 -3.79 -3.51
N ASN A 119 36.55 -3.71 -3.68
CA ASN A 119 37.19 -2.68 -4.52
C ASN A 119 36.71 -1.25 -4.23
N ASN A 120 36.54 -0.91 -2.94
CA ASN A 120 36.05 0.40 -2.49
C ASN A 120 34.60 0.74 -2.90
N GLN A 121 33.79 -0.27 -3.24
CA GLN A 121 32.36 -0.17 -3.51
C GLN A 121 31.59 -1.06 -2.53
N ASP A 122 30.47 -0.55 -2.02
CA ASP A 122 29.59 -1.30 -1.13
C ASP A 122 28.63 -2.18 -1.94
N GLN A 123 28.69 -3.48 -1.69
CA GLN A 123 27.81 -4.48 -2.27
C GLN A 123 26.89 -5.02 -1.17
N TYR A 124 25.58 -4.80 -1.28
CA TYR A 124 24.61 -5.29 -0.30
C TYR A 124 24.32 -6.77 -0.54
N THR A 125 24.49 -7.58 0.52
CA THR A 125 24.37 -9.04 0.50
C THR A 125 23.11 -9.56 1.18
N GLY A 126 22.37 -8.68 1.85
CA GLY A 126 21.11 -9.01 2.50
C GLY A 126 20.33 -7.75 2.84
N TYR A 127 19.02 -7.90 2.96
CA TYR A 127 18.08 -6.82 3.21
C TYR A 127 16.87 -7.38 3.96
N GLN A 128 16.08 -6.49 4.55
CA GLN A 128 14.74 -6.80 5.04
C GLN A 128 13.77 -5.73 4.55
N ILE A 129 12.68 -6.15 3.93
CA ILE A 129 11.60 -5.27 3.53
C ILE A 129 10.50 -5.33 4.59
N THR A 130 10.06 -4.15 5.05
CA THR A 130 8.96 -4.02 6.00
C THR A 130 7.79 -3.28 5.35
N ALA A 131 6.56 -3.65 5.68
CA ALA A 131 5.34 -2.93 5.36
C ALA A 131 4.50 -2.75 6.64
N VAL A 132 4.39 -1.52 7.13
CA VAL A 132 3.63 -1.19 8.35
C VAL A 132 2.43 -0.31 8.01
N PRO A 133 1.27 -0.46 8.65
CA PRO A 133 0.12 0.41 8.40
C PRO A 133 0.46 1.85 8.80
N ASN A 134 0.13 2.82 7.95
CA ASN A 134 0.30 4.25 8.25
C ASN A 134 -0.41 4.66 9.55
N THR A 135 -1.51 3.99 9.89
CA THR A 135 -2.17 4.11 11.17
C THR A 135 -2.79 2.79 11.59
N VAL A 136 -2.18 2.14 12.58
CA VAL A 136 -2.67 0.90 13.19
C VAL A 136 -4.12 1.06 13.64
N GLY A 137 -4.97 0.07 13.34
CA GLY A 137 -6.40 0.08 13.65
C GLY A 137 -7.26 0.79 12.59
N LYS A 138 -6.66 1.63 11.73
CA LYS A 138 -7.38 2.39 10.67
C LYS A 138 -7.03 1.93 9.26
N THR A 139 -5.76 1.95 8.88
CA THR A 139 -5.33 1.57 7.52
C THR A 139 -4.98 0.09 7.42
N GLY A 140 -4.62 -0.52 8.55
CA GLY A 140 -4.39 -1.96 8.72
C GLY A 140 -4.17 -2.27 10.19
N ASP A 141 -4.17 -3.55 10.54
CA ASP A 141 -3.96 -4.00 11.92
C ASP A 141 -2.58 -4.64 12.09
N ARG A 142 -2.06 -5.28 11.04
CA ARG A 142 -0.80 -6.03 11.06
C ARG A 142 0.31 -5.34 10.29
N GLY A 143 1.53 -5.45 10.78
CA GLY A 143 2.75 -5.14 10.04
C GLY A 143 3.31 -6.40 9.40
N PHE A 144 4.11 -6.26 8.36
CA PHE A 144 4.68 -7.38 7.61
C PHE A 144 6.16 -7.16 7.35
N CYS A 145 6.94 -8.24 7.35
CA CYS A 145 8.36 -8.20 7.10
C CYS A 145 8.78 -9.39 6.24
N THR A 146 9.80 -9.22 5.42
CA THR A 146 10.39 -10.30 4.62
C THR A 146 11.86 -10.03 4.35
N ASP A 147 12.67 -11.08 4.27
CA ASP A 147 14.11 -11.07 3.99
C ASP A 147 14.45 -11.74 2.64
N GLY A 148 13.46 -11.83 1.75
CA GLY A 148 13.59 -12.45 0.43
C GLY A 148 12.99 -13.86 0.32
N ASN A 149 12.69 -14.53 1.45
CA ASN A 149 12.16 -15.89 1.45
C ASN A 149 10.68 -15.93 1.83
N GLU A 150 10.39 -15.72 3.12
CA GLU A 150 9.07 -15.85 3.69
C GLU A 150 8.56 -14.49 4.15
N ILE A 151 7.24 -14.36 4.27
CA ILE A 151 6.62 -13.17 4.85
C ILE A 151 6.20 -13.50 6.28
N HIS A 152 6.72 -12.73 7.22
CA HIS A 152 6.28 -12.73 8.61
C HIS A 152 5.39 -11.52 8.87
N TYR A 153 4.60 -11.56 9.95
CA TYR A 153 3.76 -10.46 10.37
C TYR A 153 3.90 -10.15 11.86
N ASP A 154 3.60 -8.91 12.21
CA ASP A 154 3.48 -8.39 13.58
C ASP A 154 2.02 -8.03 13.85
N PRO A 155 1.32 -8.70 14.79
CA PRO A 155 -0.07 -8.43 15.11
C PRO A 155 -0.31 -7.04 15.72
N LYS A 156 0.76 -6.33 16.14
CA LYS A 156 0.68 -4.97 16.69
C LYS A 156 0.88 -3.88 15.63
N GLY A 157 1.07 -4.24 14.36
CA GLY A 157 1.25 -3.25 13.30
C GLY A 157 2.67 -2.69 13.21
N GLY A 158 3.64 -3.29 13.89
CA GLY A 158 5.04 -2.86 13.90
C GLY A 158 5.93 -3.70 12.98
N THR A 159 7.23 -3.65 13.26
CA THR A 159 8.28 -4.41 12.52
C THR A 159 8.80 -5.61 13.31
N ASN A 160 8.18 -5.98 14.44
CA ASN A 160 8.58 -7.15 15.22
C ASN A 160 7.89 -8.40 14.65
N CYS A 161 8.20 -8.73 13.40
CA CYS A 161 7.52 -9.78 12.66
C CYS A 161 7.99 -11.17 13.10
N THR A 162 7.33 -11.73 14.12
CA THR A 162 7.67 -13.05 14.69
C THR A 162 6.78 -14.18 14.18
N ASP A 163 5.61 -13.87 13.64
CA ASP A 163 4.62 -14.87 13.23
C ASP A 163 4.65 -15.09 11.72
N LEU A 164 4.56 -16.34 11.26
CA LEU A 164 4.60 -16.66 9.84
C LEU A 164 3.25 -16.41 9.17
N LEU A 165 3.28 -15.71 8.04
CA LEU A 165 2.08 -15.48 7.23
C LEU A 165 1.76 -16.76 6.44
N GLN A 166 0.73 -17.48 6.89
CA GLN A 166 0.18 -18.66 6.21
C GLN A 166 -0.47 -18.31 4.86
#